data_AF-A0A9D2IHN3-F1
#
_entry.id   AF-A0A9D2IHN3-F1
#
_cell.length_a   1.000
_cell.length_b   1.000
_cell.length_c   1.000
_cell.angle_alpha   90.00
_cell.angle_beta   90.00
_cell.angle_gamma   90.00
#
_symmetry.space_group_name_H-M   'P 1'
#
loop_
_entity.id
_entity.type
_entity.pdbx_description
1 polymer ?
#
loop_
_entity_poly.entity_id
_entity_poly.type
_entity_poly.pdbx_seq_one_letter_code
_entity_poly.pdbx_strand_id
1 'polypeptide(L)'
;MGNRHNMPRKHKRTSRLLFLSVLILQILFAVFWSSQKAGFWVDELWSYGLANSYYHPYVYIEGPVEEGWVPGEYFGDYVTADTEHRFDYGSVFYNQEQDTHPPLFYMVLHTISSFFPETFGKWYGLFPNIIYFSITSILVYLWCSKLSGGNQNFALLAMIFWGFSIAAMSCVIYIRMYMLLTMWFVATLYLHSCMLMENRQSFRQLAA
;
A
#
# COMPACT_ATOMS: atom_id res chain seq x y z
N MET A 1 18.39 -1.89 39.72
CA MET A 1 17.33 -2.89 39.94
C MET A 1 16.11 -2.50 39.11
N GLY A 2 15.70 -3.36 38.18
CA GLY A 2 14.55 -3.13 37.31
C GLY A 2 14.20 -4.42 36.60
N ASN A 3 13.17 -5.09 37.09
CA ASN A 3 12.66 -6.37 36.61
C ASN A 3 12.38 -6.29 35.11
N ARG A 4 13.28 -6.80 34.25
CA ARG A 4 12.90 -7.23 32.90
C ARG A 4 11.98 -8.43 33.12
N HIS A 5 10.68 -8.19 33.04
CA HIS A 5 9.65 -9.22 33.13
C HIS A 5 9.93 -10.26 32.03
N ASN A 6 10.63 -11.33 32.40
CA ASN A 6 11.10 -12.33 31.48
C ASN A 6 9.91 -13.26 31.22
N MET A 7 9.03 -12.85 30.30
CA MET A 7 7.86 -13.66 29.95
C MET A 7 8.30 -15.08 29.58
N PRO A 8 7.67 -16.13 30.14
CA PRO A 8 8.06 -17.51 29.91
C PRO A 8 8.03 -17.84 28.42
N ARG A 9 9.00 -18.65 27.95
CA ARG A 9 9.17 -19.03 26.52
C ARG A 9 7.86 -19.47 25.84
N LYS A 10 6.98 -20.15 26.58
CA LYS A 10 5.65 -20.60 26.12
C LYS A 10 4.73 -19.43 25.76
N HIS A 11 4.69 -18.37 26.58
CA HIS A 11 3.87 -17.18 26.36
C HIS A 11 4.32 -16.40 25.10
N LYS A 12 5.64 -16.28 24.88
CA LYS A 12 6.19 -15.65 23.67
C LYS A 12 5.83 -16.41 22.40
N ARG A 13 5.77 -17.75 22.45
CA ARG A 13 5.34 -18.59 21.32
C ARG A 13 3.86 -18.40 21.01
N THR A 14 3.01 -18.39 22.03
CA THR A 14 1.56 -18.16 21.86
C THR A 14 1.25 -16.78 21.29
N SER A 15 1.89 -15.72 21.77
CA SER A 15 1.68 -14.36 21.24
C SER A 15 2.07 -14.23 19.76
N ARG A 16 3.18 -14.86 19.35
CA ARG A 16 3.58 -14.88 17.92
C ARG A 16 2.58 -15.62 17.04
N LEU A 17 2.06 -16.75 17.53
CA LEU A 17 1.03 -17.49 16.81
C LEU A 17 -0.24 -16.66 16.65
N LEU A 18 -0.70 -15.99 17.71
CA LEU A 18 -1.87 -15.12 17.65
C LEU A 18 -1.68 -13.97 16.65
N PHE A 19 -0.52 -13.30 16.69
CA PHE A 19 -0.17 -12.27 15.73
C PHE A 19 -0.23 -12.77 14.28
N LEU A 20 0.38 -13.92 14.00
CA LEU A 20 0.37 -14.52 12.65
C LEU A 20 -1.04 -14.91 12.22
N SER A 21 -1.83 -15.49 13.12
CA SER A 21 -3.23 -15.85 12.85
C SER A 21 -4.07 -14.61 12.50
N VAL A 22 -3.92 -13.51 13.24
CA VAL A 22 -4.63 -12.26 12.96
C VAL A 22 -4.19 -11.70 11.60
N LEU A 23 -2.89 -11.68 11.31
CA LEU A 23 -2.37 -11.18 10.03
C LEU A 23 -2.94 -11.99 8.86
N ILE A 24 -2.91 -13.32 8.96
CA ILE A 24 -3.45 -14.22 7.92
C ILE A 24 -4.95 -13.96 7.74
N LEU A 25 -5.72 -13.85 8.82
CA LEU A 25 -7.15 -13.55 8.74
C LEU A 25 -7.43 -12.20 8.07
N GLN A 26 -6.63 -11.17 8.36
CA GLN A 26 -6.75 -9.87 7.69
C GLN A 26 -6.44 -9.93 6.20
N ILE A 27 -5.40 -10.69 5.81
CA ILE A 27 -5.06 -10.90 4.39
C ILE A 27 -6.20 -11.65 3.68
N LEU A 28 -6.72 -12.72 4.29
CA LEU A 28 -7.86 -13.47 3.72
C LEU A 28 -9.10 -12.58 3.57
N PHE A 29 -9.35 -11.71 4.55
CA PHE A 29 -10.44 -10.74 4.51
C PHE A 29 -10.25 -9.71 3.38
N ALA A 30 -9.03 -9.18 3.22
CA ALA A 30 -8.67 -8.27 2.13
C ALA A 30 -8.81 -8.94 0.75
N VAL A 31 -8.37 -10.20 0.60
CA VAL A 31 -8.52 -11.00 -0.61
C VAL A 31 -10.00 -11.25 -0.93
N PHE A 32 -10.80 -11.59 0.08
CA PHE A 32 -12.24 -11.79 -0.09
C PHE A 32 -12.92 -10.53 -0.64
N TRP A 33 -12.69 -9.36 -0.05
CA TRP A 33 -13.30 -8.13 -0.57
C TRP A 33 -12.74 -7.70 -1.93
N SER A 34 -11.45 -7.93 -2.17
CA SER A 34 -10.82 -7.74 -3.48
C SER A 34 -11.45 -8.62 -4.57
N SER A 35 -11.85 -9.85 -4.22
CA SER A 35 -12.54 -10.74 -5.15
C SER A 35 -13.95 -10.23 -5.46
N GLN A 36 -14.66 -9.64 -4.48
CA GLN A 36 -15.99 -9.05 -4.66
C GLN A 36 -16.00 -7.75 -5.49
N LYS A 37 -14.85 -7.11 -5.70
CA LYS A 37 -14.76 -5.90 -6.55
C LYS A 37 -15.19 -6.21 -7.99
N ALA A 38 -16.34 -5.65 -8.38
CA ALA A 38 -16.97 -5.88 -9.69
C ALA A 38 -16.64 -4.81 -10.74
N GLY A 39 -16.21 -3.62 -10.31
CA GLY A 39 -15.93 -2.50 -11.21
C GLY A 39 -14.82 -1.59 -10.71
N PHE A 40 -14.41 -0.66 -11.58
CA PHE A 40 -13.38 0.34 -11.33
C PHE A 40 -14.01 1.71 -11.21
N TRP A 41 -13.53 2.47 -10.24
CA TRP A 41 -13.71 3.91 -10.20
C TRP A 41 -12.82 4.58 -11.23
N VAL A 42 -13.22 5.78 -11.66
CA VAL A 42 -12.53 6.53 -12.72
C VAL A 42 -11.04 6.75 -12.37
N ASP A 43 -10.72 7.10 -11.13
CA ASP A 43 -9.33 7.30 -10.70
C ASP A 43 -8.49 6.02 -10.70
N GLU A 44 -9.12 4.85 -10.62
CA GLU A 44 -8.40 3.59 -10.76
C GLU A 44 -7.97 3.38 -12.20
N LEU A 45 -8.84 3.72 -13.17
CA LEU A 45 -8.48 3.70 -14.58
C LEU A 45 -7.40 4.74 -14.89
N TRP A 46 -7.49 5.92 -14.27
CA TRP A 46 -6.41 6.92 -14.33
C TRP A 46 -5.09 6.37 -13.78
N SER A 47 -5.09 5.59 -12.70
CA SER A 47 -3.88 4.93 -12.19
C SER A 47 -3.23 4.02 -13.23
N TYR A 48 -4.03 3.22 -13.95
CA TYR A 48 -3.52 2.35 -15.02
C TYR A 48 -2.99 3.16 -16.19
N GLY A 49 -3.75 4.17 -16.63
CA GLY A 49 -3.35 5.07 -17.70
C GLY A 49 -2.01 5.74 -17.42
N LEU A 50 -1.94 6.48 -16.32
CA LEU A 50 -0.74 7.18 -15.89
C LEU A 50 0.47 6.26 -15.69
N ALA A 51 0.24 4.97 -15.39
CA ALA A 51 1.30 3.97 -15.27
C ALA A 51 1.70 3.35 -16.62
N ASN A 52 0.80 3.20 -17.59
CA ASN A 52 1.02 2.34 -18.76
C ASN A 52 1.00 3.07 -20.10
N SER A 53 0.34 4.22 -20.18
CA SER A 53 0.27 4.99 -21.42
C SER A 53 1.62 5.63 -21.74
N TYR A 54 2.05 5.48 -22.98
CA TYR A 54 3.36 5.97 -23.41
C TYR A 54 3.30 7.48 -23.72
N TYR A 55 3.89 8.30 -22.83
CA TYR A 55 3.91 9.77 -22.94
C TYR A 55 2.54 10.43 -23.14
N HIS A 56 1.48 9.77 -22.68
CA HIS A 56 0.10 10.17 -22.95
C HIS A 56 -0.75 10.15 -21.66
N PRO A 57 -0.58 11.13 -20.75
CA PRO A 57 -1.09 11.04 -19.38
C PRO A 57 -2.61 11.11 -19.25
N TYR A 58 -3.34 11.63 -20.25
CA TYR A 58 -4.79 11.71 -20.20
C TYR A 58 -5.46 11.33 -21.52
N VAL A 59 -6.61 10.65 -21.46
CA VAL A 59 -7.37 10.22 -22.65
C VAL A 59 -7.88 11.35 -23.53
N TYR A 60 -7.93 12.58 -23.03
CA TYR A 60 -8.41 13.75 -23.78
C TYR A 60 -7.27 14.62 -24.33
N ILE A 61 -6.00 14.26 -24.07
CA ILE A 61 -4.86 14.99 -24.64
C ILE A 61 -4.92 14.88 -26.17
N GLU A 62 -4.63 16.00 -26.83
CA GLU A 62 -4.61 16.12 -28.31
C GLU A 62 -5.98 15.94 -29.00
N GLY A 63 -7.08 16.03 -28.25
CA GLY A 63 -8.43 16.18 -28.81
C GLY A 63 -9.18 14.93 -29.31
N PRO A 64 -8.69 13.67 -29.34
CA PRO A 64 -9.41 12.57 -29.98
C PRO A 64 -10.79 12.31 -29.35
N VAL A 65 -10.92 12.50 -28.04
CA VAL A 65 -12.19 12.36 -27.30
C VAL A 65 -13.10 13.58 -27.46
N GLU A 66 -12.55 14.75 -27.76
CA GLU A 66 -13.30 16.00 -27.95
C GLU A 66 -13.76 16.19 -29.40
N GLU A 67 -12.99 15.66 -30.36
CA GLU A 67 -13.17 15.86 -31.80
C GLU A 67 -14.12 14.82 -32.45
N GLY A 68 -14.47 13.74 -31.76
CA GLY A 68 -15.38 12.74 -32.33
C GLY A 68 -15.54 11.44 -31.56
N TRP A 69 -16.05 10.42 -32.27
CA TRP A 69 -16.23 9.07 -31.72
C TRP A 69 -14.89 8.33 -31.69
N VAL A 70 -14.54 7.79 -30.53
CA VAL A 70 -13.31 7.02 -30.31
C VAL A 70 -13.65 5.54 -30.11
N PRO A 71 -12.96 4.59 -30.77
CA PRO A 71 -13.20 3.16 -30.57
C PRO A 71 -12.86 2.70 -29.15
N GLY A 72 -13.47 1.60 -28.70
CA GLY A 72 -13.20 1.02 -27.38
C GLY A 72 -11.75 0.58 -27.19
N GLU A 73 -11.06 0.21 -28.27
CA GLU A 73 -9.64 -0.17 -28.30
C GLU A 73 -8.74 0.94 -27.75
N TYR A 74 -9.02 2.19 -28.08
CA TYR A 74 -8.28 3.35 -27.56
C TYR A 74 -8.21 3.38 -26.03
N PHE A 75 -9.33 3.09 -25.35
CA PHE A 75 -9.37 3.05 -23.90
C PHE A 75 -8.67 1.81 -23.33
N GLY A 76 -8.68 0.70 -24.07
CA GLY A 76 -7.94 -0.51 -23.73
C GLY A 76 -6.43 -0.29 -23.80
N ASP A 77 -5.96 0.28 -24.90
CA ASP A 77 -4.54 0.61 -25.12
C ASP A 77 -4.05 1.62 -24.08
N TYR A 78 -4.88 2.60 -23.74
CA TYR A 78 -4.57 3.58 -22.71
C TYR A 78 -4.27 2.95 -21.34
N VAL A 79 -5.01 1.92 -20.91
CA VAL A 79 -4.86 1.32 -19.58
C VAL A 79 -3.91 0.12 -19.53
N THR A 80 -3.49 -0.41 -20.67
CA THR A 80 -2.63 -1.60 -20.76
C THR A 80 -1.19 -1.21 -21.08
N ALA A 81 -0.23 -2.02 -20.62
CA ALA A 81 1.16 -1.81 -20.98
C ALA A 81 1.39 -2.33 -22.40
N ASP A 82 1.96 -1.49 -23.24
CA ASP A 82 2.34 -1.84 -24.60
C ASP A 82 3.47 -2.89 -24.64
N THR A 83 3.55 -3.67 -25.71
CA THR A 83 4.58 -4.70 -25.88
C THR A 83 5.96 -4.12 -26.22
N GLU A 84 6.03 -2.98 -26.91
CA GLU A 84 7.28 -2.33 -27.29
C GLU A 84 7.86 -1.50 -26.12
N HIS A 85 7.00 -0.80 -25.38
CA HIS A 85 7.39 0.11 -24.30
C HIS A 85 7.32 -0.48 -22.88
N ARG A 86 7.59 -1.78 -22.74
CA ARG A 86 7.61 -2.47 -21.44
C ARG A 86 8.78 -1.99 -20.58
N PHE A 87 8.51 -1.74 -19.30
CA PHE A 87 9.49 -1.25 -18.32
C PHE A 87 10.12 0.10 -18.70
N ASP A 88 9.45 0.90 -19.54
CA ASP A 88 9.87 2.26 -19.85
C ASP A 88 9.36 3.23 -18.78
N TYR A 89 10.14 3.36 -17.72
CA TYR A 89 9.83 4.26 -16.61
C TYR A 89 9.90 5.74 -17.00
N GLY A 90 10.54 6.11 -18.12
CA GLY A 90 10.63 7.50 -18.56
C GLY A 90 9.23 8.08 -18.84
N SER A 91 8.39 7.28 -19.49
CA SER A 91 6.98 7.62 -19.72
C SER A 91 6.19 7.78 -18.40
N VAL A 92 6.44 6.92 -17.42
CA VAL A 92 5.80 6.98 -16.10
C VAL A 92 6.18 8.27 -15.38
N PHE A 93 7.45 8.64 -15.37
CA PHE A 93 7.88 9.91 -14.77
C PHE A 93 7.25 11.11 -15.49
N TYR A 94 7.28 11.13 -16.82
CA TYR A 94 6.64 12.18 -17.60
C TYR A 94 5.15 12.32 -17.28
N ASN A 95 4.41 11.21 -17.27
CA ASN A 95 2.99 11.22 -16.94
C ASN A 95 2.74 11.76 -15.52
N GLN A 96 3.62 11.45 -14.58
CA GLN A 96 3.55 11.91 -13.20
C GLN A 96 4.07 13.34 -12.98
N GLU A 97 4.76 13.94 -13.94
CA GLU A 97 5.06 15.38 -13.95
C GLU A 97 3.84 16.19 -14.41
N GLN A 98 3.05 15.63 -15.33
CA GLN A 98 1.78 16.20 -15.79
C GLN A 98 0.61 15.93 -14.84
N ASP A 99 0.79 14.96 -13.94
CA ASP A 99 -0.07 14.67 -12.80
C ASP A 99 0.59 15.18 -11.50
N THR A 100 -0.12 15.25 -10.38
CA THR A 100 0.42 15.84 -9.13
C THR A 100 0.91 14.79 -8.12
N HIS A 101 1.02 13.54 -8.54
CA HIS A 101 1.25 12.41 -7.65
C HIS A 101 2.71 11.90 -7.68
N PRO A 102 3.23 11.37 -6.56
CA PRO A 102 4.55 10.74 -6.54
C PRO A 102 4.61 9.46 -7.39
N PRO A 103 5.70 9.21 -8.14
CA PRO A 103 5.72 8.18 -9.18
C PRO A 103 5.81 6.75 -8.67
N LEU A 104 6.16 6.51 -7.41
CA LEU A 104 6.47 5.17 -6.89
C LEU A 104 5.33 4.15 -7.05
N PHE A 105 4.09 4.58 -6.79
CA PHE A 105 2.93 3.70 -6.96
C PHE A 105 2.75 3.27 -8.42
N TYR A 106 2.87 4.22 -9.34
CA TYR A 106 2.70 4.02 -10.78
C TYR A 106 3.84 3.20 -11.36
N MET A 107 5.07 3.37 -10.89
CA MET A 107 6.20 2.52 -11.29
C MET A 107 5.98 1.05 -10.92
N VAL A 108 5.43 0.76 -9.73
CA VAL A 108 5.10 -0.62 -9.34
C VAL A 108 3.98 -1.19 -10.20
N LEU A 109 2.93 -0.39 -10.46
CA LEU A 109 1.82 -0.81 -11.32
C LEU A 109 2.30 -1.09 -12.75
N HIS A 110 3.11 -0.19 -13.32
CA HIS A 110 3.74 -0.35 -14.63
C HIS A 110 4.62 -1.59 -14.69
N THR A 111 5.38 -1.88 -13.63
CA THR A 111 6.23 -3.07 -13.56
C THR A 111 5.37 -4.36 -13.62
N ILE A 112 4.25 -4.41 -12.89
CA ILE A 112 3.36 -5.56 -12.91
C ILE A 112 2.66 -5.69 -14.28
N SER A 113 2.13 -4.60 -14.82
CA SER A 113 1.52 -4.59 -16.16
C SER A 113 2.53 -4.96 -17.25
N SER A 114 3.79 -4.54 -17.13
CA SER A 114 4.86 -4.89 -18.07
C SER A 114 5.20 -6.38 -18.08
N PHE A 115 4.89 -7.15 -17.01
CA PHE A 115 4.99 -8.61 -17.07
C PHE A 115 3.87 -9.27 -17.88
N PHE A 116 2.74 -8.57 -18.05
CA PHE A 116 1.55 -9.04 -18.75
C PHE A 116 1.07 -7.96 -19.75
N PRO A 117 1.85 -7.68 -20.81
CA PRO A 117 1.51 -6.64 -21.78
C PRO A 117 0.17 -6.93 -22.48
N GLU A 118 -0.49 -5.89 -22.99
CA GLU A 118 -1.80 -5.95 -23.69
C GLU A 118 -2.94 -6.56 -22.87
N THR A 119 -2.77 -6.70 -21.56
CA THR A 119 -3.79 -7.24 -20.67
C THR A 119 -4.11 -6.28 -19.55
N PHE A 120 -5.37 -6.32 -19.11
CA PHE A 120 -5.88 -5.52 -18.03
C PHE A 120 -6.48 -6.41 -16.95
N GLY A 121 -6.11 -6.18 -15.69
CA GLY A 121 -6.60 -6.99 -14.59
C GLY A 121 -6.58 -6.26 -13.26
N LYS A 122 -7.68 -6.32 -12.50
CA LYS A 122 -7.78 -5.70 -11.17
C LYS A 122 -6.66 -6.12 -10.21
N TRP A 123 -6.16 -7.34 -10.37
CA TRP A 123 -5.12 -7.90 -9.52
C TRP A 123 -3.77 -7.22 -9.67
N TYR A 124 -3.51 -6.51 -10.77
CA TYR A 124 -2.25 -5.77 -10.95
C TYR A 124 -2.10 -4.66 -9.92
N GLY A 125 -3.20 -3.98 -9.57
CA GLY A 125 -3.25 -3.00 -8.50
C GLY A 125 -3.58 -3.57 -7.12
N LEU A 126 -4.46 -4.57 -7.03
CA LEU A 126 -4.90 -5.12 -5.73
C LEU A 126 -3.80 -5.94 -5.05
N PHE A 127 -3.01 -6.71 -5.79
CA PHE A 127 -1.92 -7.50 -5.24
C PHE A 127 -0.87 -6.66 -4.49
N PRO A 128 -0.29 -5.60 -5.08
CA PRO A 128 0.65 -4.74 -4.34
C PRO A 128 -0.04 -4.03 -3.16
N ASN A 129 -1.31 -3.61 -3.30
CA ASN A 129 -2.06 -3.04 -2.18
C ASN A 129 -2.21 -4.00 -0.99
N ILE A 130 -2.45 -5.29 -1.23
CA ILE A 130 -2.51 -6.31 -0.16
C ILE A 130 -1.14 -6.49 0.52
N ILE A 131 -0.04 -6.39 -0.24
CA ILE A 131 1.32 -6.40 0.32
C ILE A 131 1.54 -5.17 1.21
N TYR A 132 1.23 -3.97 0.73
CA TYR A 132 1.34 -2.72 1.49
C TYR A 132 0.49 -2.75 2.76
N PHE A 133 -0.73 -3.28 2.67
CA PHE A 133 -1.60 -3.52 3.80
C PHE A 133 -0.97 -4.45 4.83
N SER A 134 -0.44 -5.60 4.40
CA SER A 134 0.22 -6.56 5.29
C SER A 134 1.40 -5.93 6.04
N ILE A 135 2.24 -5.17 5.32
CA ILE A 135 3.35 -4.42 5.92
C ILE A 135 2.82 -3.39 6.91
N THR A 136 1.75 -2.68 6.58
CA THR A 136 1.13 -1.69 7.46
C THR A 136 0.58 -2.33 8.74
N SER A 137 -0.08 -3.49 8.67
CA SER A 137 -0.52 -4.24 9.87
C SER A 137 0.63 -4.53 10.81
N ILE A 138 1.76 -4.97 10.25
CA ILE A 138 2.98 -5.28 11.01
C ILE A 138 3.53 -4.01 11.65
N LEU A 139 3.61 -2.91 10.91
CA LEU A 139 4.09 -1.62 11.42
C LEU A 139 3.20 -1.06 12.52
N VAL A 140 1.87 -1.15 12.39
CA VAL A 140 0.92 -0.75 13.45
C VAL A 140 1.17 -1.56 14.72
N TYR A 141 1.32 -2.88 14.61
CA TYR A 141 1.65 -3.73 15.75
C TYR A 141 2.97 -3.31 16.41
N LEU A 142 4.03 -3.11 15.63
CA LEU A 142 5.35 -2.71 16.14
C LEU A 142 5.28 -1.33 16.82
N TRP A 143 4.57 -0.38 16.22
CA TRP A 143 4.40 0.96 16.74
C TRP A 143 3.62 0.98 18.05
N CYS A 144 2.46 0.36 18.10
CA CYS A 144 1.66 0.29 19.33
C CYS A 144 2.35 -0.52 20.44
N SER A 145 3.11 -1.57 20.09
CA SER A 145 3.92 -2.32 21.05
C SER A 145 5.01 -1.43 21.66
N LYS A 146 5.66 -0.60 20.84
CA LYS A 146 6.70 0.33 21.30
C LYS A 146 6.10 1.42 22.20
N LEU A 147 4.99 2.05 21.80
CA LEU A 147 4.34 3.12 22.57
C LEU A 147 3.82 2.65 23.94
N SER A 148 3.34 1.41 24.01
CA SER A 148 2.79 0.82 25.25
C SER A 148 3.85 0.20 26.17
N GLY A 149 5.15 0.42 25.91
CA GLY A 149 6.22 -0.15 26.72
C GLY A 149 6.38 -1.67 26.58
N GLY A 150 5.94 -2.25 25.46
CA GLY A 150 6.02 -3.67 25.17
C GLY A 150 4.74 -4.46 25.46
N ASN A 151 3.59 -3.81 25.67
CA ASN A 151 2.32 -4.50 25.88
C ASN A 151 1.80 -5.12 24.56
N GLN A 152 2.02 -6.42 24.40
CA GLN A 152 1.65 -7.17 23.20
C GLN A 152 0.14 -7.25 22.99
N ASN A 153 -0.66 -7.25 24.06
CA ASN A 153 -2.12 -7.36 23.95
C ASN A 153 -2.71 -6.07 23.39
N PHE A 154 -2.22 -4.91 23.85
CA PHE A 154 -2.62 -3.61 23.32
C PHE A 154 -2.25 -3.46 21.84
N ALA A 155 -1.03 -3.87 21.48
CA ALA A 155 -0.56 -3.85 20.09
C ALA A 155 -1.39 -4.75 19.18
N LEU A 156 -1.73 -5.95 19.64
CA LEU A 156 -2.57 -6.89 18.91
C LEU A 156 -3.98 -6.33 18.71
N LEU A 157 -4.57 -5.74 19.75
CA LEU A 157 -5.88 -5.11 19.68
C LEU A 157 -5.90 -3.95 18.68
N ALA A 158 -4.88 -3.08 18.70
CA ALA A 158 -4.76 -1.98 17.74
C ALA A 158 -4.63 -2.48 16.28
N MET A 159 -3.81 -3.51 16.06
CA MET A 159 -3.66 -4.15 14.75
C MET A 159 -4.98 -4.74 14.26
N ILE A 160 -5.76 -5.40 15.13
CA ILE A 160 -7.08 -5.96 14.81
C ILE A 160 -8.02 -4.83 14.37
N PHE A 161 -8.16 -3.78 15.19
CA PHE A 161 -9.07 -2.66 14.88
C PHE A 161 -8.70 -1.96 13.58
N TRP A 162 -7.41 -1.74 13.33
CA TRP A 162 -6.95 -1.14 12.09
C TRP A 162 -7.28 -2.05 10.89
N GLY A 163 -6.91 -3.33 10.93
CA GLY A 163 -6.95 -4.17 9.72
C GLY A 163 -8.32 -4.70 9.35
N PHE A 164 -9.28 -4.70 10.28
CA PHE A 164 -10.69 -4.95 9.97
C PHE A 164 -11.51 -3.65 9.81
N SER A 165 -10.85 -2.48 9.86
CA SER A 165 -11.55 -1.21 9.65
C SER A 165 -11.98 -1.04 8.19
N ILE A 166 -13.09 -0.33 8.01
CA ILE A 166 -13.58 0.10 6.68
C ILE A 166 -12.52 0.95 5.99
N ALA A 167 -11.85 1.86 6.73
CA ALA A 167 -10.83 2.73 6.17
C ALA A 167 -9.65 1.95 5.57
N ALA A 168 -9.16 0.91 6.26
CA ALA A 168 -8.07 0.09 5.74
C ALA A 168 -8.51 -0.71 4.50
N MET A 169 -9.72 -1.28 4.52
CA MET A 169 -10.25 -2.01 3.35
C MET A 169 -10.48 -1.08 2.15
N SER A 170 -10.98 0.14 2.36
CA SER A 170 -11.11 1.13 1.29
C SER A 170 -9.75 1.46 0.67
N CYS A 171 -8.69 1.59 1.47
CA CYS A 171 -7.33 1.81 0.94
C CYS A 171 -6.83 0.60 0.12
N VAL A 172 -7.16 -0.63 0.52
CA VAL A 172 -6.75 -1.84 -0.21
C VAL A 172 -7.49 -1.95 -1.55
N ILE A 173 -8.82 -1.82 -1.52
CA ILE A 173 -9.70 -2.09 -2.66
C ILE A 173 -9.59 -0.98 -3.72
N TYR A 174 -9.30 0.24 -3.30
CA TYR A 174 -9.15 1.37 -4.20
C TYR A 174 -7.74 1.37 -4.79
N ILE A 175 -7.62 1.06 -6.09
CA ILE A 175 -6.35 0.97 -6.82
C ILE A 175 -5.77 2.37 -7.06
N ARG A 176 -5.23 2.92 -5.98
CA ARG A 176 -4.61 4.25 -5.88
C ARG A 176 -3.43 4.16 -4.91
N MET A 177 -2.62 5.21 -4.91
CA MET A 177 -1.44 5.33 -4.05
C MET A 177 -1.72 5.35 -2.53
N TYR A 178 -2.97 5.37 -2.08
CA TYR A 178 -3.33 5.56 -0.67
C TYR A 178 -2.82 4.46 0.27
N MET A 179 -2.86 3.19 -0.14
CA MET A 179 -2.36 2.11 0.71
C MET A 179 -0.83 2.16 0.84
N LEU A 180 -0.13 2.47 -0.26
CA LEU A 180 1.31 2.72 -0.25
C LEU A 180 1.67 3.93 0.62
N LEU A 181 0.93 5.03 0.49
CA LEU A 181 1.09 6.24 1.30
C LEU A 181 0.89 5.94 2.79
N THR A 182 -0.17 5.20 3.13
CA THR A 182 -0.48 4.83 4.52
C THR A 182 0.64 3.99 5.11
N MET A 183 1.19 3.04 4.36
CA MET A 183 2.34 2.25 4.79
C MET A 183 3.55 3.15 5.13
N TRP A 184 3.93 4.05 4.23
CA TRP A 184 5.05 4.97 4.45
C TRP A 184 4.80 5.94 5.61
N PHE A 185 3.57 6.41 5.77
CA PHE A 185 3.18 7.27 6.88
C PHE A 185 3.32 6.54 8.22
N VAL A 186 2.82 5.31 8.33
CA VAL A 186 2.98 4.52 9.58
C VAL A 186 4.46 4.15 9.81
N ALA A 187 5.22 3.85 8.75
CA ALA A 187 6.65 3.58 8.86
C ALA A 187 7.42 4.78 9.43
N THR A 188 7.16 5.98 8.91
CA THR A 188 7.78 7.21 9.41
C THR A 188 7.36 7.52 10.84
N LEU A 189 6.08 7.37 11.19
CA LEU A 189 5.61 7.52 12.58
C LEU A 189 6.30 6.54 13.54
N TYR A 190 6.47 5.29 13.13
CA TYR A 190 7.18 4.28 13.91
C TYR A 190 8.64 4.68 14.17
N LEU A 191 9.36 5.08 13.12
CA LEU A 191 10.76 5.50 13.21
C LEU A 191 10.93 6.74 14.11
N HIS A 192 10.10 7.76 13.93
CA HIS A 192 10.13 8.97 14.77
C HIS A 192 9.82 8.64 16.24
N SER A 193 8.86 7.74 16.48
CA SER A 193 8.55 7.28 17.83
C SER A 193 9.76 6.58 18.47
N CYS A 194 10.49 5.75 17.72
CA CYS A 194 11.72 5.14 18.19
C CYS A 194 12.80 6.19 18.55
N MET A 195 13.05 7.16 17.67
CA MET A 195 14.03 8.23 17.90
C MET A 195 13.70 9.05 19.16
N LEU A 196 12.43 9.42 19.35
CA LEU A 196 11.98 10.20 20.51
C LEU A 196 12.17 9.43 21.83
N MET A 197 11.87 8.13 21.83
CA MET A 197 12.01 7.30 23.02
C MET A 197 13.48 7.05 23.38
N GLU A 198 14.36 6.90 22.40
CA GLU A 198 15.79 6.74 22.59
C GLU A 198 16.43 8.03 23.15
N ASN A 199 16.11 9.18 22.56
CA ASN A 199 16.57 10.48 23.06
C ASN A 199 16.11 10.73 24.51
N ARG A 200 14.85 10.40 24.85
CA ARG A 200 14.37 10.51 26.25
C ARG A 200 15.13 9.60 27.22
N GLN A 201 15.56 8.41 26.79
CA GLN A 201 16.36 7.52 27.63
C GLN A 201 17.77 8.08 27.85
N SER A 202 18.39 8.64 26.79
CA SER A 202 19.69 9.31 26.88
C SER A 202 19.67 10.50 27.86
N PHE A 203 18.67 11.40 27.75
CA PHE A 203 18.54 12.52 28.68
C PHE A 203 18.34 12.09 30.14
N ARG A 204 17.56 11.03 30.38
CA ARG A 204 17.37 10.49 31.72
C ARG A 204 18.64 9.85 32.31
N GLN A 205 19.52 9.31 31.46
CA GLN A 205 20.81 8.77 31.90
C GLN A 205 21.82 9.87 32.21
N LEU A 206 21.77 10.99 31.49
CA LEU A 206 22.64 12.16 31.76
C LEU A 206 22.19 12.97 32.98
N ALA A 207 20.91 12.91 33.35
CA ALA A 207 20.34 13.61 34.49
C ALA A 207 20.36 12.81 35.81
N ALA A 208 20.87 11.57 35.80
CA ALA A 208 20.96 10.67 36.95
C ALA A 208 22.41 10.52 37.41
#